data_AF-A0AAW6I498-F1
#
_entry.id   AF-A0AAW6I498-F1
#
_cell.length_a   1.000
_cell.length_b   1.000
_cell.length_c   1.000
_cell.angle_alpha   90.00
_cell.angle_beta   90.00
_cell.angle_gamma   90.00
#
_symmetry.space_group_name_H-M   'P 1'
#
loop_
_entity.id
_entity.type
_entity.pdbx_description
1 polymer ?
#
loop_
_entity_poly.entity_id
_entity_poly.type
_entity_poly.pdbx_seq_one_letter_code
_entity_poly.pdbx_strand_id
1 'polypeptide(L)'
;MDSINLCNAIRMEFEGVFENKIPLDAFPVKIQDMILALSRQENYSIEYMMASLLIAVSTAIGNAINIRIRGGWISNPALYMILVGRPGMGKTPPLDFAFRPIRKHDAKAIKQFKLEMEQYNSLVENNKGKKEGTTPLPNKPVLRRTIISDFTPEALMRALDDNRRGVVVYVDEIMGMFNAVNQYSRGQLIEQLLTAFSGKPLDISRCSMPIPIHIEWKIQCKLPPKTKRF
;
A
#
# COMPACT_ATOMS: atom_id res chain seq x y z
N MET A 1 -5.34 34.76 16.44
CA MET A 1 -5.04 34.22 15.10
C MET A 1 -3.59 33.81 15.11
N ASP A 2 -3.29 32.52 15.01
CA ASP A 2 -1.91 32.02 15.08
C ASP A 2 -1.06 32.62 13.94
N SER A 3 0.12 33.13 14.28
CA SER A 3 1.09 33.70 13.31
C SER A 3 1.45 32.73 12.18
N ILE A 4 1.32 31.43 12.45
CA ILE A 4 1.56 30.34 11.51
C ILE A 4 0.43 30.23 10.48
N ASN A 5 -0.83 30.38 10.91
CA ASN A 5 -1.98 30.40 10.00
C ASN A 5 -1.91 31.63 9.08
N LEU A 6 -1.42 32.76 9.62
CA LEU A 6 -1.18 33.97 8.83
C LEU A 6 -0.06 33.78 7.81
N CYS A 7 1.07 33.18 8.20
CA CYS A 7 2.16 32.85 7.28
C CYS A 7 1.72 31.91 6.15
N ASN A 8 0.93 30.89 6.48
CA ASN A 8 0.42 29.95 5.49
C ASN A 8 -0.61 30.61 4.56
N ALA A 9 -1.51 31.45 5.09
CA ALA A 9 -2.45 32.23 4.28
C ALA A 9 -1.73 33.16 3.31
N ILE A 10 -0.71 33.90 3.77
CA ILE A 10 0.09 34.80 2.93
C ILE A 10 0.85 34.03 1.85
N ARG A 11 1.38 32.84 2.17
CA ARG A 11 2.05 31.97 1.18
C ARG A 11 1.07 31.46 0.12
N MET A 12 -0.15 31.07 0.53
CA MET A 12 -1.20 30.63 -0.40
C MET A 12 -1.64 31.76 -1.34
N GLU A 13 -1.79 32.98 -0.81
CA GLU A 13 -2.20 34.17 -1.57
C GLU A 13 -1.12 34.58 -2.59
N PHE A 14 0.16 34.53 -2.20
CA PHE A 14 1.28 34.85 -3.09
C PHE A 14 1.46 33.84 -4.23
N GLU A 15 1.11 32.58 -4.02
CA GLU A 15 1.24 31.51 -5.03
C GLU A 15 0.07 31.47 -6.03
N GLY A 16 -0.92 32.37 -5.92
CA GLY A 16 -2.09 32.36 -6.79
C GLY A 16 -3.03 31.18 -6.55
N VAL A 17 -2.88 30.49 -5.41
CA VAL A 17 -3.69 29.35 -5.01
C VAL A 17 -4.96 29.86 -4.33
N PHE A 18 -5.72 30.70 -5.04
CA PHE A 18 -6.90 31.39 -4.51
C PHE A 18 -8.09 30.46 -4.20
N GLU A 19 -8.03 29.20 -4.64
CA GLU A 19 -9.04 28.17 -4.32
C GLU A 19 -8.36 26.80 -4.17
N ASN A 20 -7.71 26.54 -3.05
CA ASN A 20 -7.36 25.15 -2.73
C ASN A 20 -8.66 24.37 -2.46
N LYS A 21 -9.07 23.51 -3.39
CA LYS A 21 -10.20 22.59 -3.22
C LYS A 21 -9.98 21.55 -2.11
N ILE A 22 -8.73 21.37 -1.66
CA ILE A 22 -8.34 20.43 -0.61
C ILE A 22 -7.63 21.18 0.53
N PRO A 23 -8.04 21.00 1.80
CA PRO A 23 -7.47 21.72 2.94
C PRO A 23 -6.03 21.30 3.23
N LEU A 24 -5.06 22.19 2.97
CA LEU A 24 -3.64 21.97 3.29
C LEU A 24 -3.40 21.98 4.81
N ASP A 25 -4.18 22.78 5.53
CA ASP A 25 -4.21 22.92 6.98
C ASP A 25 -4.58 21.62 7.72
N ALA A 26 -5.19 20.65 7.04
CA ALA A 26 -5.47 19.33 7.59
C ALA A 26 -4.20 18.48 7.85
N PHE A 27 -3.07 18.82 7.23
CA PHE A 27 -1.80 18.09 7.41
C PHE A 27 -0.95 18.68 8.54
N PRO A 28 -0.09 17.90 9.22
CA PRO A 28 0.90 18.45 10.15
C PRO A 28 1.83 19.46 9.45
N VAL A 29 2.27 20.50 10.16
CA VAL A 29 3.10 21.60 9.63
C VAL A 29 4.30 21.12 8.81
N LYS A 30 5.03 20.11 9.31
CA LYS A 30 6.19 19.53 8.60
C LYS A 30 5.83 18.96 7.22
N ILE A 31 4.63 18.40 7.08
CA ILE A 31 4.14 17.85 5.81
C ILE A 31 3.68 19.00 4.89
N GLN A 32 3.03 20.03 5.43
CA GLN A 32 2.66 21.22 4.67
C GLN A 32 3.88 21.90 4.04
N ASP A 33 4.93 22.15 4.83
CA ASP A 33 6.18 22.75 4.35
C ASP A 33 6.82 21.91 3.25
N MET A 34 6.80 20.57 3.41
CA MET A 34 7.32 19.65 2.40
C MET A 34 6.52 19.71 1.09
N ILE A 35 5.18 19.78 1.16
CA ILE A 35 4.32 19.88 -0.03
C ILE A 35 4.60 21.18 -0.77
N LEU A 36 4.66 22.31 -0.06
CA LEU A 36 4.95 23.62 -0.66
C LEU A 36 6.36 23.65 -1.28
N ALA A 37 7.36 23.09 -0.59
CA ALA A 37 8.72 23.01 -1.10
C ALA A 37 8.82 22.18 -2.39
N LEU A 38 8.18 21.00 -2.44
CA LEU A 38 8.15 20.15 -3.63
C LEU A 38 7.37 20.77 -4.78
N SER A 39 6.29 21.51 -4.48
CA SER A 39 5.57 22.26 -5.50
C SER A 39 6.44 23.34 -6.13
N ARG A 40 7.21 24.08 -5.34
CA ARG A 40 8.11 25.14 -5.83
C ARG A 40 9.33 24.62 -6.59
N GLN A 41 9.97 23.55 -6.11
CA GLN A 41 11.24 23.07 -6.67
C GLN A 41 11.05 22.11 -7.84
N GLU A 42 10.08 21.19 -7.71
CA GLU A 42 9.87 20.09 -8.66
C GLU A 42 8.63 20.30 -9.54
N ASN A 43 7.93 21.42 -9.36
CA ASN A 43 6.69 21.76 -10.06
C ASN A 43 5.60 20.68 -9.91
N TYR A 44 5.55 20.03 -8.75
CA TYR A 44 4.53 19.04 -8.44
C TYR A 44 3.20 19.72 -8.11
N SER A 45 2.10 19.16 -8.62
CA SER A 45 0.75 19.57 -8.22
C SER A 45 0.54 19.28 -6.73
N ILE A 46 0.13 20.31 -5.98
CA ILE A 46 -0.18 20.24 -4.55
C ILE A 46 -1.22 19.13 -4.29
N GLU A 47 -2.27 19.06 -5.10
CA GLU A 47 -3.36 18.08 -4.97
C GLU A 47 -2.83 16.64 -5.10
N TYR A 48 -2.02 16.36 -6.12
CA TYR A 48 -1.44 15.02 -6.29
C TYR A 48 -0.44 14.68 -5.19
N MET A 49 0.31 15.67 -4.68
CA MET A 49 1.26 15.46 -3.59
C MET A 49 0.53 15.13 -2.28
N MET A 50 -0.49 15.91 -1.91
CA MET A 50 -1.32 15.68 -0.73
C MET A 50 -1.97 14.30 -0.77
N ALA A 51 -2.60 13.96 -1.89
CA ALA A 51 -3.22 12.67 -2.10
C ALA A 51 -2.17 11.54 -1.97
N SER A 52 -1.03 11.67 -2.64
CA SER A 52 0.08 10.69 -2.60
C SER A 52 0.65 10.45 -1.21
N LEU A 53 0.77 11.50 -0.39
CA LEU A 53 1.24 11.40 0.98
C LEU A 53 0.21 10.74 1.88
N LEU A 54 -1.07 11.12 1.76
CA LEU A 54 -2.15 10.58 2.57
C LEU A 54 -2.23 9.06 2.45
N ILE A 55 -2.18 8.55 1.21
CA ILE A 55 -2.20 7.11 0.94
C ILE A 55 -0.90 6.40 1.35
N ALA A 56 0.26 7.05 1.26
CA ALA A 56 1.53 6.49 1.74
C ALA A 56 1.53 6.36 3.27
N VAL A 57 1.05 7.38 3.99
CA VAL A 57 0.91 7.35 5.46
C VAL A 57 -0.09 6.29 5.88
N SER A 58 -1.24 6.22 5.22
CA SER A 58 -2.25 5.19 5.45
C SER A 58 -1.66 3.79 5.26
N THR A 59 -0.87 3.57 4.20
CA THR A 59 -0.14 2.31 3.98
C THR A 59 0.88 2.01 5.07
N ALA A 60 1.63 3.02 5.52
CA ALA A 60 2.66 2.85 6.55
C ALA A 60 2.06 2.50 7.92
N ILE A 61 0.87 3.03 8.23
CA ILE A 61 0.10 2.68 9.43
C ILE A 61 -0.49 1.28 9.27
N GLY A 62 -1.15 1.01 8.14
CA GLY A 62 -1.82 -0.25 7.87
C GLY A 62 -2.82 -0.62 8.99
N ASN A 63 -2.84 -1.89 9.38
CA ASN A 63 -3.64 -2.40 10.50
C ASN A 63 -2.94 -2.27 11.87
N ALA A 64 -1.88 -1.48 12.00
CA ALA A 64 -1.24 -1.27 13.30
C ALA A 64 -2.10 -0.43 14.26
N ILE A 65 -3.00 0.40 13.71
CA ILE A 65 -3.90 1.27 14.46
C ILE A 65 -5.32 1.06 13.94
N ASN A 66 -6.28 0.97 14.86
CA ASN A 66 -7.70 0.93 14.54
C ASN A 66 -8.42 2.12 15.20
N ILE A 67 -9.30 2.75 14.42
CA ILE A 67 -10.09 3.90 14.84
C ILE A 67 -11.42 3.40 15.38
N ARG A 68 -11.72 3.71 16.64
CA ARG A 68 -13.03 3.46 17.25
C ARG A 68 -13.88 4.73 17.11
N ILE A 69 -14.94 4.66 16.32
CA ILE A 69 -15.79 5.83 16.04
C ILE A 69 -16.82 5.98 17.16
N ARG A 70 -17.74 5.01 17.31
CA ARG A 70 -18.76 4.96 18.37
C ARG A 70 -19.12 3.51 18.72
N GLY A 71 -19.28 3.23 20.01
CA GLY A 71 -19.61 1.89 20.51
C GLY A 71 -18.60 0.83 20.06
N GLY A 72 -19.10 -0.27 19.48
CA GLY A 72 -18.29 -1.37 18.93
C GLY A 72 -17.78 -1.16 17.50
N TRP A 73 -18.04 -0.02 16.86
CA TRP A 73 -17.59 0.21 15.47
C TRP A 73 -16.10 0.51 15.44
N ILE A 74 -15.32 -0.46 14.94
CA ILE A 74 -13.88 -0.36 14.75
C ILE A 74 -13.57 -0.34 13.25
N SER A 75 -12.94 0.75 12.80
CA SER A 75 -12.46 0.91 11.42
C SER A 75 -10.93 0.93 11.36
N ASN A 76 -10.37 0.55 10.22
CA ASN A 76 -8.95 0.71 9.92
C ASN A 76 -8.74 1.98 9.09
N PRO A 77 -7.55 2.59 9.14
CA PRO A 77 -7.23 3.76 8.35
C PRO A 77 -6.88 3.42 6.90
N ALA A 78 -7.31 2.29 6.34
CA ALA A 78 -6.99 1.91 4.95
C ALA A 78 -7.73 2.82 3.95
N LEU A 79 -7.00 3.26 2.94
CA LEU A 79 -7.52 4.14 1.90
C LEU A 79 -7.39 3.50 0.53
N TYR A 80 -8.45 3.65 -0.28
CA TYR A 80 -8.42 3.38 -1.72
C TYR A 80 -8.33 4.72 -2.45
N MET A 81 -7.29 4.88 -3.27
CA MET A 81 -7.03 6.14 -3.94
C MET A 81 -6.69 5.96 -5.41
N ILE A 82 -7.31 6.81 -6.22
CA ILE A 82 -7.27 6.81 -7.66
C ILE A 82 -6.97 8.23 -8.15
N LEU A 83 -5.74 8.47 -8.66
CA LEU A 83 -5.31 9.79 -9.14
C LEU A 83 -5.66 10.07 -10.61
N VAL A 84 -6.82 10.65 -10.91
CA VAL A 84 -7.27 10.92 -12.30
C VAL A 84 -6.64 12.20 -12.86
N GLY A 85 -6.16 12.14 -14.10
CA GLY A 85 -5.90 13.34 -14.91
C GLY A 85 -5.41 12.98 -16.30
N ARG A 86 -5.20 13.98 -17.15
CA ARG A 86 -4.69 13.76 -18.53
C ARG A 86 -3.28 13.12 -18.52
N PRO A 87 -2.93 12.30 -19.53
CA PRO A 87 -1.56 11.84 -19.71
C PRO A 87 -0.58 13.02 -19.70
N GLY A 88 0.58 12.86 -19.07
CA GLY A 88 1.60 13.91 -18.97
C GLY A 88 1.42 14.93 -17.82
N MET A 89 0.32 14.91 -17.07
CA MET A 89 0.12 15.86 -15.94
C MET A 89 0.92 15.55 -14.66
N GLY A 90 2.03 14.80 -14.74
CA GLY A 90 2.92 14.60 -13.59
C GLY A 90 2.30 13.93 -12.36
N LYS A 91 1.42 12.94 -12.52
CA LYS A 91 0.81 12.18 -11.39
C LYS A 91 1.78 11.21 -10.71
N THR A 92 2.60 10.55 -11.51
CA THR A 92 3.49 9.47 -11.07
C THR A 92 4.64 9.98 -10.19
N PRO A 93 5.31 11.12 -10.48
CA PRO A 93 6.44 11.59 -9.65
C PRO A 93 6.08 11.89 -8.18
N PRO A 94 4.98 12.61 -7.85
CA PRO A 94 4.55 12.79 -6.45
C PRO A 94 4.24 11.45 -5.76
N LEU A 95 3.69 10.49 -6.51
CA LEU A 95 3.41 9.14 -6.02
C LEU A 95 4.67 8.39 -5.64
N ASP A 96 5.63 8.38 -6.55
CA ASP A 96 6.91 7.70 -6.36
C ASP A 96 7.71 8.32 -5.21
N PHE A 97 7.66 9.64 -5.08
CA PHE A 97 8.27 10.36 -3.97
C PHE A 97 7.68 9.89 -2.63
N ALA A 98 6.35 9.89 -2.51
CA ALA A 98 5.67 9.50 -1.26
C ALA A 98 5.92 8.03 -0.88
N PHE A 99 6.07 7.13 -1.85
CA PHE A 99 6.30 5.69 -1.60
C PHE A 99 7.79 5.33 -1.47
N ARG A 100 8.71 6.22 -1.79
CA ARG A 100 10.16 6.02 -1.62
C ARG A 100 10.57 5.45 -0.25
N PRO A 101 10.10 5.97 0.90
CA PRO A 101 10.45 5.40 2.20
C PRO A 101 9.96 3.96 2.38
N ILE A 102 8.75 3.64 1.92
CA ILE A 102 8.16 2.30 2.00
C ILE A 102 8.94 1.33 1.10
N ARG A 103 9.28 1.74 -0.13
CA ARG A 103 10.13 0.95 -1.04
C ARG A 103 11.51 0.67 -0.45
N LYS A 104 12.11 1.66 0.23
CA LYS A 104 13.41 1.49 0.92
C LYS A 104 13.31 0.48 2.07
N HIS A 105 12.18 0.47 2.79
CA HIS A 105 11.91 -0.51 3.83
C HIS A 105 11.73 -1.92 3.25
N ASP A 106 10.90 -2.07 2.21
CA ASP A 106 10.68 -3.35 1.54
C ASP A 106 11.98 -3.89 0.92
N ALA A 107 12.82 -3.03 0.34
CA ALA A 107 14.12 -3.43 -0.19
C ALA A 107 15.06 -4.01 0.89
N LYS A 108 15.01 -3.48 2.12
CA LYS A 108 15.74 -4.05 3.26
C LYS A 108 15.16 -5.39 3.68
N ALA A 109 13.83 -5.50 3.77
CA ALA A 109 13.14 -6.74 4.12
C ALA A 109 13.45 -7.85 3.11
N ILE A 110 13.47 -7.55 1.81
CA ILE A 110 13.83 -8.50 0.75
C ILE A 110 15.28 -8.97 0.88
N LYS A 111 16.21 -8.05 1.17
CA LYS A 111 17.62 -8.42 1.38
C LYS A 111 17.79 -9.36 2.57
N GLN A 112 17.13 -9.05 3.68
CA GLN A 112 17.15 -9.88 4.88
C GLN A 112 16.54 -11.26 4.61
N PHE A 113 15.39 -11.30 3.93
CA PHE A 113 14.74 -12.55 3.55
C PHE A 113 15.61 -13.43 2.65
N LYS A 114 16.35 -12.85 1.68
CA LYS A 114 17.27 -13.62 0.83
C LYS A 114 18.36 -14.30 1.65
N LEU A 115 18.96 -13.58 2.60
CA LEU A 115 19.98 -14.12 3.50
C LEU A 115 19.43 -15.26 4.37
N GLU A 116 18.24 -15.07 4.95
CA GLU A 116 17.57 -16.09 5.77
C GLU A 116 17.20 -17.33 4.94
N MET A 117 16.77 -17.14 3.69
CA MET A 117 16.43 -18.23 2.78
C MET A 117 17.66 -19.03 2.35
N GLU A 118 18.80 -18.37 2.12
CA GLU A 118 20.09 -19.03 1.86
C GLU A 118 20.52 -19.88 3.06
N GLN A 119 20.47 -19.32 4.27
CA GLN A 119 20.78 -20.06 5.50
C GLN A 119 19.85 -21.26 5.70
N TYR A 120 18.55 -21.09 5.48
CA TYR A 120 17.56 -22.16 5.54
C TYR A 120 17.89 -23.27 4.54
N ASN A 121 18.18 -22.94 3.29
CA ASN A 121 18.51 -23.93 2.27
C ASN A 121 19.77 -24.73 2.62
N SER A 122 20.83 -24.07 3.11
CA SER A 122 22.04 -24.77 3.57
C SER A 122 21.78 -25.71 4.75
N LEU A 123 20.92 -25.32 5.69
CA LEU A 123 20.52 -26.18 6.81
C LEU A 123 19.70 -27.39 6.34
N VAL A 124 18.84 -27.22 5.34
CA VAL A 124 18.07 -28.31 4.72
C VAL A 124 19.01 -29.29 4.02
N GLU A 125 19.97 -28.80 3.24
CA GLU A 125 20.96 -29.64 2.55
C GLU A 125 21.84 -30.40 3.55
N ASN A 126 22.31 -29.75 4.62
CA ASN A 126 23.09 -30.39 5.68
C ASN A 126 22.30 -31.46 6.47
N ASN A 127 20.97 -31.39 6.47
CA ASN A 127 20.08 -32.38 7.09
C ASN A 127 19.67 -33.52 6.15
N LYS A 128 19.87 -33.42 4.82
CA LYS A 128 19.48 -34.44 3.82
C LYS A 128 20.22 -35.80 3.92
N GLY A 129 20.92 -36.08 5.01
CA GLY A 129 21.60 -37.36 5.27
C GLY A 129 21.65 -37.80 6.72
N LYS A 130 21.03 -37.05 7.66
CA LYS A 130 20.96 -37.44 9.08
C LYS A 130 19.62 -38.12 9.36
N LYS A 131 19.65 -39.30 10.00
CA LYS A 131 18.45 -40.05 10.40
C LYS A 131 17.46 -39.14 11.14
N GLU A 132 16.18 -39.32 10.83
CA GLU A 132 15.04 -38.66 11.45
C GLU A 132 15.20 -38.64 12.98
N GLY A 133 15.44 -37.46 13.58
CA GLY A 133 15.39 -37.34 15.04
C GLY A 133 16.25 -36.26 15.72
N THR A 134 17.26 -35.66 15.08
CA THR A 134 18.25 -34.88 15.87
C THR A 134 18.09 -33.35 15.94
N THR A 135 17.25 -32.71 15.11
CA THR A 135 16.86 -31.29 15.31
C THR A 135 15.69 -30.95 14.38
N PRO A 136 14.61 -30.29 14.85
CA PRO A 136 13.58 -29.79 13.96
C PRO A 136 14.19 -28.75 13.01
N LEU A 137 13.91 -28.88 11.71
CA LEU A 137 14.25 -27.85 10.72
C LEU A 137 13.61 -26.52 11.16
N PRO A 138 14.32 -25.39 11.07
CA PRO A 138 13.73 -24.09 11.36
C PRO A 138 12.52 -23.84 10.45
N ASN A 139 11.59 -22.97 10.84
CA ASN A 139 10.47 -22.64 9.98
C ASN A 139 10.97 -21.93 8.71
N LYS A 140 10.36 -22.24 7.56
CA LYS A 140 10.67 -21.57 6.30
C LYS A 140 10.46 -20.07 6.46
N PRO A 141 11.45 -19.22 6.09
CA PRO A 141 11.27 -17.78 6.18
C PRO A 141 10.15 -17.34 5.24
N VAL A 142 9.44 -16.28 5.64
CA VAL A 142 8.28 -15.73 4.91
C VAL A 142 8.59 -14.30 4.49
N LEU A 143 8.41 -13.98 3.21
CA LEU A 143 8.67 -12.65 2.69
C LEU A 143 7.53 -11.71 3.06
N ARG A 144 7.81 -10.79 3.98
CA ARG A 144 6.91 -9.69 4.34
C ARG A 144 7.22 -8.46 3.49
N ARG A 145 6.32 -8.14 2.55
CA ARG A 145 6.44 -6.98 1.66
C ARG A 145 5.18 -6.13 1.77
N THR A 146 5.38 -4.82 1.82
CA THR A 146 4.26 -3.88 1.93
C THR A 146 3.66 -3.60 0.56
N ILE A 147 4.49 -3.43 -0.48
CA ILE A 147 4.06 -3.04 -1.82
C ILE A 147 3.97 -4.25 -2.75
N ILE A 148 2.85 -4.36 -3.46
CA ILE A 148 2.63 -5.34 -4.54
C ILE A 148 2.13 -4.63 -5.79
N SER A 149 2.85 -4.77 -6.90
CA SER A 149 2.49 -4.11 -8.17
C SER A 149 2.00 -5.06 -9.25
N ASP A 150 2.47 -6.30 -9.24
CA ASP A 150 2.05 -7.37 -10.14
C ASP A 150 1.68 -8.58 -9.29
N PHE A 151 0.47 -9.08 -9.48
CA PHE A 151 -0.09 -10.14 -8.64
C PHE A 151 -1.08 -11.01 -9.39
N THR A 152 -0.98 -12.31 -9.12
CA THR A 152 -2.11 -13.22 -9.30
C THR A 152 -3.01 -13.14 -8.07
N PRO A 153 -4.31 -13.47 -8.18
CA PRO A 153 -5.20 -13.57 -7.03
C PRO A 153 -4.61 -14.36 -5.87
N GLU A 154 -3.98 -15.51 -6.15
CA GLU A 154 -3.42 -16.40 -5.12
C GLU A 154 -2.19 -15.81 -4.46
N ALA A 155 -1.33 -15.13 -5.23
CA ALA A 155 -0.15 -14.45 -4.71
C ALA A 155 -0.52 -13.25 -3.83
N LEU A 156 -1.60 -12.54 -4.18
CA LEU A 156 -2.13 -11.46 -3.35
C LEU A 156 -2.65 -12.01 -2.02
N MET A 157 -3.43 -13.08 -2.03
CA MET A 157 -4.00 -13.67 -0.80
C MET A 157 -2.93 -14.20 0.14
N ARG A 158 -1.93 -14.91 -0.38
CA ARG A 158 -0.78 -15.35 0.45
C ARG A 158 -0.05 -14.17 1.06
N ALA A 159 0.21 -13.13 0.28
CA ALA A 159 0.88 -11.95 0.81
C ALA A 159 0.06 -11.24 1.90
N LEU A 160 -1.27 -11.30 1.85
CA LEU A 160 -2.12 -10.71 2.89
C LEU A 160 -2.11 -11.51 4.17
N ASP A 161 -2.13 -12.84 4.06
CA ASP A 161 -1.98 -13.74 5.21
C ASP A 161 -0.62 -13.55 5.90
N ASP A 162 0.45 -13.46 5.10
CA ASP A 162 1.82 -13.26 5.58
C ASP A 162 2.05 -11.88 6.24
N ASN A 163 1.30 -10.85 5.82
CA ASN A 163 1.47 -9.46 6.24
C ASN A 163 0.29 -8.97 7.09
N ARG A 164 0.38 -9.20 8.41
CA ARG A 164 -0.63 -8.73 9.40
C ARG A 164 -0.89 -7.22 9.37
N ARG A 165 0.10 -6.41 8.98
CA ARG A 165 -0.06 -4.95 8.83
C ARG A 165 -0.90 -4.56 7.61
N GLY A 166 -1.19 -5.50 6.72
CA GLY A 166 -1.79 -5.24 5.42
C GLY A 166 -0.73 -5.04 4.34
N VAL A 167 -1.21 -5.00 3.11
CA VAL A 167 -0.44 -4.81 1.89
C VAL A 167 -1.06 -3.65 1.13
N VAL A 168 -0.26 -2.89 0.39
CA VAL A 168 -0.73 -1.95 -0.63
C VAL A 168 -0.57 -2.57 -2.02
N VAL A 169 -1.68 -2.62 -2.76
CA VAL A 169 -1.63 -2.85 -4.19
C VAL A 169 -1.24 -1.53 -4.86
N TYR A 170 -0.10 -1.49 -5.56
CA TYR A 170 0.43 -0.32 -6.26
C TYR A 170 0.41 -0.57 -7.76
N VAL A 171 -0.62 -0.09 -8.44
CA VAL A 171 -0.73 -0.14 -9.91
C VAL A 171 -0.27 1.21 -10.46
N ASP A 172 0.11 1.35 -11.74
CA ASP A 172 0.28 2.66 -12.41
C ASP A 172 -0.87 2.95 -13.42
N GLU A 173 -1.48 1.89 -13.97
CA GLU A 173 -2.64 1.95 -14.85
C GLU A 173 -3.77 1.02 -14.38
N ILE A 174 -4.82 1.63 -13.80
CA ILE A 174 -5.98 0.90 -13.26
C ILE A 174 -6.64 -0.04 -14.28
N MET A 175 -6.67 0.36 -15.55
CA MET A 175 -7.31 -0.44 -16.60
C MET A 175 -6.50 -1.68 -16.92
N GLY A 176 -5.17 -1.60 -16.82
CA GLY A 176 -4.29 -2.76 -16.85
C GLY A 176 -4.59 -3.74 -15.71
N MET A 177 -4.86 -3.24 -14.49
CA MET A 177 -5.29 -4.10 -13.39
C MET A 177 -6.64 -4.75 -13.68
N PHE A 178 -7.66 -3.99 -14.06
CA PHE A 178 -8.99 -4.58 -14.34
C PHE A 178 -8.93 -5.64 -15.43
N ASN A 179 -8.13 -5.42 -16.49
CA ASN A 179 -7.95 -6.40 -17.56
C ASN A 179 -7.28 -7.68 -17.04
N ALA A 180 -6.22 -7.56 -16.24
CA ALA A 180 -5.57 -8.71 -15.61
C ALA A 180 -6.55 -9.47 -14.70
N VAL A 181 -7.30 -8.75 -13.87
CA VAL A 181 -8.26 -9.33 -12.93
C VAL A 181 -9.40 -10.06 -13.64
N ASN A 182 -9.92 -9.49 -14.72
CA ASN A 182 -10.97 -10.10 -15.53
C ASN A 182 -10.49 -11.35 -16.27
N GLN A 183 -9.23 -11.37 -16.72
CA GLN A 183 -8.63 -12.52 -17.38
C GLN A 183 -8.52 -13.74 -16.44
N TYR A 184 -8.28 -13.54 -15.15
CA TYR A 184 -8.05 -14.63 -14.19
C TYR A 184 -9.26 -15.01 -13.34
N SER A 185 -10.26 -14.15 -13.13
CA SER A 185 -11.26 -14.37 -12.07
C SER A 185 -12.71 -13.99 -12.34
N ARG A 186 -13.10 -13.64 -13.58
CA ARG A 186 -14.49 -13.25 -13.95
C ARG A 186 -15.16 -12.29 -12.93
N GLY A 187 -14.40 -11.36 -12.35
CA GLY A 187 -14.90 -10.36 -11.39
C GLY A 187 -14.85 -10.74 -9.91
N GLN A 188 -14.58 -11.99 -9.54
CA GLN A 188 -14.57 -12.46 -8.15
C GLN A 188 -13.52 -11.74 -7.28
N LEU A 189 -12.38 -11.37 -7.86
CA LEU A 189 -11.33 -10.68 -7.11
C LEU A 189 -11.73 -9.26 -6.69
N ILE A 190 -12.57 -8.58 -7.47
CA ILE A 190 -13.04 -7.22 -7.13
C ILE A 190 -13.90 -7.29 -5.87
N GLU A 191 -14.82 -8.26 -5.78
CA GLU A 191 -15.62 -8.49 -4.59
C GLU A 191 -14.77 -8.84 -3.37
N GLN A 192 -13.72 -9.66 -3.57
CA GLN A 192 -12.76 -9.98 -2.51
C GLN A 192 -12.00 -8.75 -2.02
N LEU A 193 -11.54 -7.88 -2.93
CA LEU A 193 -10.88 -6.62 -2.59
C LEU A 193 -11.82 -5.67 -1.84
N LEU A 194 -13.10 -5.60 -2.20
CA LEU A 194 -14.10 -4.80 -1.50
C LEU A 194 -14.43 -5.37 -0.12
N THR A 195 -14.53 -6.68 -0.01
CA THR A 195 -14.79 -7.39 1.25
C THR A 195 -13.64 -7.14 2.23
N ALA A 196 -12.40 -7.27 1.77
CA ALA A 196 -11.25 -7.00 2.61
C ALA A 196 -11.07 -5.52 2.96
N PHE A 197 -11.50 -4.60 2.10
CA PHE A 197 -11.55 -3.17 2.44
C PHE A 197 -12.53 -2.91 3.59
N SER A 198 -13.72 -3.52 3.51
CA SER A 198 -14.69 -3.45 4.61
C SER A 198 -14.18 -4.13 5.89
N GLY A 199 -13.16 -4.98 5.74
CA GLY A 199 -12.52 -5.70 6.82
C GLY A 199 -13.36 -6.83 7.38
N LYS A 200 -14.21 -7.40 6.52
CA LYS A 200 -14.87 -8.67 6.77
C LYS A 200 -13.86 -9.79 6.53
N PRO A 201 -13.95 -10.90 7.28
CA PRO A 201 -13.08 -12.04 7.06
C PRO A 201 -13.25 -12.55 5.62
N LEU A 202 -12.13 -12.88 4.99
CA LEU A 202 -12.10 -13.54 3.70
C LEU A 202 -11.79 -15.02 3.92
N ASP A 203 -12.78 -15.85 3.63
CA ASP A 203 -12.63 -17.30 3.56
C ASP A 203 -12.39 -17.74 2.12
N ILE A 204 -11.20 -18.23 1.83
CA ILE A 204 -10.86 -18.76 0.51
C ILE A 204 -10.47 -20.22 0.64
N SER A 205 -11.44 -21.10 0.39
CA SER A 205 -11.23 -22.52 0.15
C SER A 205 -11.10 -22.76 -1.36
N ARG A 206 -9.90 -23.13 -1.84
CA ARG A 206 -9.69 -23.58 -3.21
C ARG A 206 -9.10 -24.99 -3.20
N CYS A 207 -9.55 -25.85 -4.11
CA CYS A 207 -9.18 -27.27 -4.16
C CYS A 207 -7.67 -27.55 -4.28
N SER A 208 -6.86 -26.57 -4.68
CA SER A 208 -5.39 -26.69 -4.80
C SER A 208 -4.61 -26.29 -3.55
N MET A 209 -5.27 -25.81 -2.49
CA MET A 209 -4.64 -25.51 -1.20
C MET A 209 -5.23 -26.43 -0.12
N PRO A 210 -4.40 -27.25 0.56
CA PRO A 210 -4.89 -28.19 1.58
C PRO A 210 -5.33 -27.49 2.87
N ILE A 211 -4.95 -26.22 3.07
CA ILE A 211 -5.35 -25.40 4.22
C ILE A 211 -6.07 -24.17 3.68
N PRO A 212 -7.32 -23.90 4.10
CA PRO A 212 -8.04 -22.70 3.71
C PRO A 212 -7.32 -21.47 4.28
N ILE A 213 -7.16 -20.43 3.46
CA ILE A 213 -6.60 -19.16 3.91
C ILE A 213 -7.74 -18.35 4.52
N HIS A 214 -7.66 -18.12 5.83
CA HIS A 214 -8.59 -17.29 6.59
C HIS A 214 -7.90 -15.97 6.91
N ILE A 215 -8.23 -14.92 6.15
CA ILE A 215 -7.67 -13.59 6.37
C ILE A 215 -8.69 -12.77 7.18
N GLU A 216 -8.43 -12.60 8.47
CA GLU A 216 -9.17 -11.67 9.34
C GLU A 216 -8.70 -10.21 9.18
N TRP A 217 -7.60 -9.98 8.43
CA TRP A 217 -6.91 -8.70 8.40
C TRP A 217 -7.12 -7.95 7.07
N LYS A 218 -7.42 -6.67 7.20
CA LYS A 218 -7.98 -5.83 6.14
C LYS A 218 -6.96 -5.48 5.03
N ILE A 219 -7.37 -5.47 3.77
CA ILE A 219 -6.56 -5.10 2.59
C ILE A 219 -6.56 -3.58 2.39
N GLN A 220 -5.41 -3.04 1.97
CA GLN A 220 -5.33 -1.71 1.40
C GLN A 220 -4.98 -1.80 -0.11
N CYS A 221 -5.76 -1.19 -0.98
CA CYS A 221 -5.61 -1.30 -2.42
C CYS A 221 -5.53 0.11 -2.98
N LYS A 222 -4.54 0.40 -3.82
CA LYS A 222 -4.39 1.70 -4.46
C LYS A 222 -4.34 1.53 -5.97
N LEU A 223 -5.03 2.42 -6.68
CA LEU A 223 -5.22 2.29 -8.11
C LEU A 223 -5.11 3.63 -8.81
N PRO A 224 -3.94 4.12 -9.23
CA PRO A 224 -3.90 5.27 -10.10
C PRO A 224 -4.53 4.94 -11.46
N PRO A 225 -5.41 5.80 -11.97
CA PRO A 225 -5.99 5.73 -13.29
C PRO A 225 -5.03 6.37 -14.31
N LYS A 226 -4.84 5.67 -15.43
CA LYS A 226 -4.53 6.32 -16.69
C LYS A 226 -5.76 6.15 -17.56
N THR A 227 -6.51 7.22 -17.71
CA THR A 227 -7.60 7.31 -18.67
C THR A 227 -6.98 7.41 -20.06
N LYS A 228 -7.00 6.32 -20.82
CA LYS A 228 -6.95 6.38 -22.28
C LYS A 228 -8.39 6.31 -22.80
N ARG A 229 -8.82 7.41 -23.42
CA ARG A 229 -9.92 7.59 -24.39
C ARG A 229 -11.13 6.63 -24.28
N PHE A 230 -12.27 7.19 -23.89
CA PHE A 230 -13.51 6.94 -24.64
C PHE A 230 -13.52 7.85 -25.86
#